data_AF-A0A1D6KUH0-F1
#
_entry.id   AF-A0A1D6KUH0-F1
#
_cell.length_a   1.000
_cell.length_b   1.000
_cell.length_c   1.000
_cell.angle_alpha   90.00
_cell.angle_beta   90.00
_cell.angle_gamma   90.00
#
_symmetry.space_group_name_H-M   'P 1'
#
loop_
_entity.id
_entity.type
_entity.pdbx_description
1 polymer ?
#
loop_
_entity_poly.entity_id
_entity_poly.type
_entity_poly.pdbx_seq_one_letter_code
_entity_poly.pdbx_strand_id
1 'polypeptide(L)'
;MKTNNDKLTFSGVVSLATEIRPRRPTLEVAFRGLTLSIGKKKLLQCVTGKLSPGRVTAIMGPSGAGKTTFLNAVLGKTSGYKKDGVVLINGLPGLMQSYKKIIGFVPQDDIVHGNLTVEENLWFSSCCRLSKGMSRSHKVRILERVIESLGLKEIRNSLVGTVEKRGISGGQRKRVNVGIEMVMEPSLLILDEPTTGLDSASSQLLLRALRHEALEGVNVCAVVHQPSYTLFNMFDDFVLLARGGLIAYHGPIYEVETYFAGLGIKVPDRENPPDYFIDILEGIVKTKMRGNVTPKHLPLLWMLHNGYEVPDDLQKDLENIDTIRELYTVRSISSEQSSEEQSENTDSVHRNLSQSNELLERKTPGVFAQYGYYLGR
;
A
#
# COMPACT_ATOMS: atom_id res chain seq x y z
N MET A 1 -51.71 -10.15 -8.29
CA MET A 1 -51.46 -10.84 -9.58
C MET A 1 -51.49 -9.77 -10.66
N LYS A 2 -50.44 -9.44 -11.42
CA LYS A 2 -49.36 -10.25 -11.99
C LYS A 2 -48.00 -9.55 -11.86
N THR A 3 -47.00 -10.34 -11.52
CA THR A 3 -45.56 -10.09 -11.61
C THR A 3 -45.14 -9.92 -13.08
N ASN A 4 -44.49 -8.81 -13.43
CA ASN A 4 -43.61 -8.75 -14.59
C ASN A 4 -42.17 -8.89 -14.11
N ASN A 5 -41.67 -10.12 -14.17
CA ASN A 5 -40.26 -10.46 -14.13
C ASN A 5 -39.66 -10.04 -15.48
N ASP A 6 -39.30 -8.77 -15.63
CA ASP A 6 -38.45 -8.37 -16.74
C ASP A 6 -37.01 -8.76 -16.42
N LYS A 7 -36.50 -9.69 -17.23
CA LYS A 7 -35.12 -10.17 -17.24
C LYS A 7 -34.18 -8.97 -17.41
N LEU A 8 -33.58 -8.52 -16.31
CA LEU A 8 -32.44 -7.62 -16.32
C LEU A 8 -31.29 -8.34 -17.06
N THR A 9 -31.09 -7.97 -18.32
CA THR A 9 -29.94 -8.41 -19.10
C THR A 9 -28.66 -7.86 -18.47
N PHE A 10 -27.55 -8.61 -18.60
CA PHE A 10 -26.22 -8.20 -18.10
C PHE A 10 -25.87 -6.76 -18.51
N SER A 11 -26.22 -6.36 -19.74
CA SER A 11 -26.05 -5.00 -20.27
C SER A 11 -26.89 -3.95 -19.53
N GLY A 12 -28.12 -4.25 -19.13
CA GLY A 12 -28.96 -3.33 -18.35
C GLY A 12 -28.43 -3.09 -16.94
N VAL A 13 -27.83 -4.12 -16.32
CA VAL A 13 -27.18 -3.99 -15.00
C VAL A 13 -25.87 -3.20 -15.09
N VAL A 14 -25.12 -3.34 -16.19
CA VAL A 14 -23.90 -2.55 -16.47
C VAL A 14 -24.24 -1.09 -16.83
N SER A 15 -25.36 -0.83 -17.48
CA SER A 15 -25.84 0.54 -17.77
C SER A 15 -26.26 1.29 -16.50
N LEU A 16 -26.93 0.61 -15.56
CA LEU A 16 -27.21 1.15 -14.22
C LEU A 16 -25.93 1.28 -13.36
N ALA A 17 -24.82 0.66 -13.77
CA ALA A 17 -23.57 0.65 -13.03
C ALA A 17 -22.74 1.94 -13.18
N THR A 18 -23.02 2.74 -14.20
CA THR A 18 -22.39 4.05 -14.45
C THR A 18 -23.09 5.22 -13.75
N GLU A 19 -24.30 5.03 -13.24
CA GLU A 19 -25.02 6.06 -12.49
C GLU A 19 -24.56 6.09 -11.02
N ILE A 20 -23.75 7.11 -10.71
CA ILE A 20 -23.40 7.61 -9.37
C ILE A 20 -22.91 6.51 -8.41
N ARG A 21 -21.68 6.04 -8.62
CA ARG A 21 -20.93 5.37 -7.54
C ARG A 21 -20.69 6.41 -6.43
N PRO A 22 -21.04 6.14 -5.16
CA PRO A 22 -20.54 6.97 -4.07
C PRO A 22 -19.02 6.92 -4.12
N ARG A 23 -18.37 8.06 -4.35
CA ARG A 23 -16.90 8.14 -4.39
C ARG A 23 -16.37 7.74 -3.02
N ARG A 24 -15.42 6.80 -2.99
CA ARG A 24 -14.72 6.41 -1.75
C ARG A 24 -13.99 7.66 -1.21
N PRO A 25 -13.94 7.89 0.11
CA PRO A 25 -13.18 9.00 0.63
C PRO A 25 -11.71 8.70 0.35
N THR A 26 -10.99 9.69 -0.13
CA THR A 26 -9.56 9.57 -0.35
C THR A 26 -8.85 9.58 1.00
N LEU A 27 -7.86 8.70 1.16
CA LEU A 27 -7.07 8.62 2.39
C LEU A 27 -5.57 8.76 2.07
N GLU A 28 -5.06 9.97 2.17
CA GLU A 28 -3.63 10.25 2.18
C GLU A 28 -3.07 9.96 3.57
N VAL A 29 -1.93 9.26 3.63
CA VAL A 29 -1.22 8.99 4.88
C VAL A 29 0.19 9.53 4.77
N ALA A 30 0.46 10.62 5.48
CA ALA A 30 1.80 11.17 5.61
C ALA A 30 2.42 10.80 6.96
N PHE A 31 3.73 10.62 6.99
CA PHE A 31 4.50 10.32 8.18
C PHE A 31 5.70 11.27 8.23
N ARG A 32 5.96 11.85 9.40
CA ARG A 32 7.04 12.82 9.63
C ARG A 32 7.88 12.40 10.82
N GLY A 33 9.17 12.14 10.59
CA GLY A 33 10.12 11.75 11.63
C GLY A 33 9.72 10.46 12.36
N LEU A 34 8.97 9.57 11.72
CA LEU A 34 8.39 8.39 12.37
C LEU A 34 9.51 7.44 12.81
N THR A 35 9.60 7.21 14.12
CA THR A 35 10.62 6.36 14.74
C THR A 35 9.92 5.34 15.62
N LEU A 36 10.31 4.07 15.50
CA LEU A 36 9.83 2.98 16.34
C LEU A 36 10.99 2.26 17.00
N SER A 37 10.91 2.06 18.31
CA SER A 37 11.94 1.37 19.09
C SER A 37 11.35 0.37 20.08
N ILE A 38 12.08 -0.74 20.27
CA ILE A 38 11.88 -1.69 21.37
C ILE A 38 13.11 -1.63 22.26
N GLY A 39 12.95 -1.16 23.50
CA GLY A 39 14.07 -0.92 24.40
C GLY A 39 15.08 0.06 23.78
N LYS A 40 16.33 -0.39 23.60
CA LYS A 40 17.39 0.40 22.94
C LYS A 40 17.47 0.20 21.42
N LYS A 41 16.76 -0.79 20.87
CA LYS A 41 16.84 -1.13 19.43
C LYS A 41 15.85 -0.30 18.65
N LYS A 42 16.35 0.51 17.71
CA LYS A 42 15.52 1.19 16.71
C LYS A 42 15.17 0.20 15.60
N LEU A 43 13.88 0.09 15.28
CA LEU A 43 13.35 -0.75 14.21
C LEU A 43 12.95 0.07 12.98
N LEU A 44 12.58 1.34 13.21
CA LEU A 44 12.42 2.38 12.21
C LEU A 44 13.00 3.67 12.78
N GLN A 45 13.60 4.50 11.93
CA GLN A 45 14.29 5.70 12.36
C GLN A 45 14.04 6.87 11.42
N CYS A 46 13.42 7.93 11.94
CA CYS A 46 13.14 9.19 11.26
C CYS A 46 12.59 9.05 9.84
N VAL A 47 11.64 8.12 9.69
CA VAL A 47 11.00 7.82 8.42
C VAL A 47 10.04 8.96 8.08
N THR A 48 10.24 9.60 6.93
CA THR A 48 9.43 10.74 6.45
C THR A 48 8.98 10.52 5.00
N GLY A 49 7.71 10.85 4.71
CA GLY A 49 7.10 10.65 3.40
C GLY A 49 5.58 10.66 3.44
N LYS A 50 4.96 10.35 2.31
CA LYS A 50 3.51 10.19 2.16
C LYS A 50 3.12 9.02 1.24
N LEU A 51 2.00 8.39 1.53
CA LEU A 51 1.28 7.47 0.65
C LEU A 51 0.06 8.21 0.14
N SER A 52 -0.08 8.34 -1.18
CA SER A 52 -1.12 9.19 -1.78
C SER A 52 -2.28 8.37 -2.36
N PRO A 53 -3.53 8.84 -2.26
CA PRO A 53 -4.68 8.24 -2.95
C PRO A 53 -4.45 8.18 -4.46
N GLY A 54 -5.01 7.19 -5.14
CA GLY A 54 -4.89 7.09 -6.59
C GLY A 54 -3.61 6.40 -7.07
N ARG A 55 -2.74 5.96 -6.16
CA ARG A 55 -1.41 5.44 -6.45
C ARG A 55 -1.22 4.06 -5.87
N VAL A 56 -0.39 3.25 -6.53
CA VAL A 56 0.11 1.97 -6.05
C VAL A 56 1.59 2.12 -5.67
N THR A 57 1.88 2.12 -4.38
CA THR A 57 3.23 2.23 -3.84
C THR A 57 3.83 0.85 -3.55
N ALA A 58 4.99 0.57 -4.12
CA ALA A 58 5.81 -0.59 -3.78
C ALA A 58 6.75 -0.27 -2.60
N ILE A 59 6.75 -1.11 -1.57
CA ILE A 59 7.77 -1.08 -0.51
C ILE A 59 8.70 -2.27 -0.71
N MET A 60 9.98 -1.99 -0.84
CA MET A 60 11.02 -3.03 -0.95
C MET A 60 12.22 -2.68 -0.08
N GLY A 61 13.13 -3.64 0.02
CA GLY A 61 14.33 -3.51 0.82
C GLY A 61 14.83 -4.87 1.27
N PRO A 62 16.08 -4.96 1.76
CA PRO A 62 16.67 -6.18 2.26
C PRO A 62 15.82 -6.91 3.30
N SER A 63 16.11 -8.19 3.51
CA SER A 63 15.54 -8.91 4.65
C SER A 63 15.96 -8.23 5.95
N GLY A 64 15.02 -8.08 6.89
CA GLY A 64 15.26 -7.36 8.14
C GLY A 64 15.36 -5.83 8.03
N ALA A 65 15.11 -5.22 6.86
CA ALA A 65 15.08 -3.76 6.70
C ALA A 65 13.92 -3.06 7.44
N GLY A 66 12.95 -3.83 7.97
CA GLY A 66 11.81 -3.28 8.70
C GLY A 66 10.56 -3.00 7.86
N LYS A 67 10.37 -3.68 6.72
CA LYS A 67 9.21 -3.53 5.82
C LYS A 67 7.85 -3.73 6.54
N THR A 68 7.67 -4.87 7.20
CA THR A 68 6.48 -5.14 8.02
C THR A 68 6.37 -4.18 9.21
N THR A 69 7.50 -3.80 9.81
CA THR A 69 7.53 -2.78 10.88
C THR A 69 7.03 -1.44 10.37
N PHE A 70 7.44 -1.02 9.17
CA PHE A 70 7.00 0.21 8.50
C PHE A 70 5.49 0.18 8.28
N LEU A 71 4.94 -0.92 7.73
CA LEU A 71 3.49 -1.07 7.58
C LEU A 71 2.75 -0.93 8.91
N ASN A 72 3.23 -1.60 9.97
CA ASN A 72 2.63 -1.53 11.29
C ASN A 72 2.72 -0.11 11.90
N ALA A 73 3.82 0.60 11.66
CA ALA A 73 4.01 1.98 12.10
C ALA A 73 3.01 2.93 11.46
N VAL A 74 2.88 2.83 10.13
CA VAL A 74 1.95 3.62 9.31
C VAL A 74 0.51 3.34 9.72
N LEU A 75 0.16 2.08 10.02
CA LEU A 75 -1.16 1.66 10.51
C LEU A 75 -1.44 2.02 11.99
N GLY A 76 -0.45 2.56 12.71
CA GLY A 76 -0.57 2.81 14.14
C GLY A 76 -0.72 1.54 14.99
N LYS A 77 -0.31 0.37 14.49
CA LYS A 77 -0.23 -0.90 15.21
C LYS A 77 1.08 -0.98 16.00
N THR A 78 1.28 -0.04 16.93
CA THR A 78 2.55 0.18 17.65
C THR A 78 2.47 -0.18 19.13
N SER A 79 1.56 -1.08 19.51
CA SER A 79 1.45 -1.57 20.89
C SER A 79 2.74 -2.28 21.31
N GLY A 80 3.33 -1.85 22.42
CA GLY A 80 4.60 -2.40 22.93
C GLY A 80 5.87 -1.76 22.37
N TYR A 81 5.74 -0.70 21.57
CA TYR A 81 6.87 0.06 21.01
C TYR A 81 6.87 1.48 21.57
N LYS A 82 8.06 2.06 21.76
CA LYS A 82 8.19 3.52 21.89
C LYS A 82 8.13 4.12 20.48
N LYS A 83 7.18 5.04 20.29
CA LYS A 83 6.94 5.75 19.03
C LYS A 83 7.26 7.23 19.20
N ASP A 84 8.07 7.75 18.29
CA ASP A 84 8.32 9.18 18.12
C ASP A 84 7.91 9.61 16.69
N GLY A 85 7.72 10.91 16.47
CA GLY A 85 7.20 11.45 15.21
C GLY A 85 5.68 11.36 15.07
N VAL A 86 5.15 11.83 13.93
CA VAL A 86 3.69 11.96 13.71
C VAL A 86 3.24 11.27 12.42
N VAL A 87 2.02 10.74 12.45
CA VAL A 87 1.29 10.27 11.27
C VAL A 87 0.13 11.24 11.05
N LEU A 88 0.04 11.78 9.85
CA LEU A 88 -0.98 12.71 9.40
C LEU A 88 -1.89 12.00 8.41
N ILE A 89 -3.19 12.27 8.50
CA ILE A 89 -4.24 11.69 7.68
C ILE A 89 -4.91 12.84 6.97
N ASN A 90 -4.81 12.89 5.64
CA ASN A 90 -5.26 14.05 4.85
C ASN A 90 -4.75 15.38 5.43
N GLY A 91 -3.47 15.43 5.82
CA GLY A 91 -2.82 16.61 6.41
C GLY A 91 -3.07 16.85 7.90
N LEU A 92 -4.01 16.14 8.54
CA LEU A 92 -4.37 16.35 9.95
C LEU A 92 -3.74 15.29 10.88
N PRO A 93 -3.24 15.66 12.07
CA PRO A 93 -2.85 14.68 13.07
C PRO A 93 -4.04 13.80 13.46
N GLY A 94 -3.87 12.48 13.41
CA GLY A 94 -4.98 11.57 13.67
C GLY A 94 -4.53 10.16 14.05
N LEU A 95 -5.39 9.47 14.80
CA LEU A 95 -5.21 8.06 15.09
C LEU A 95 -5.74 7.24 13.93
N MET A 96 -4.87 6.46 13.29
CA MET A 96 -5.25 5.45 12.28
C MET A 96 -6.37 4.52 12.74
N GLN A 97 -6.47 4.31 14.06
CA GLN A 97 -7.50 3.49 14.68
C GLN A 97 -8.93 3.98 14.37
N SER A 98 -9.13 5.28 14.21
CA SER A 98 -10.42 5.88 13.84
C SER A 98 -10.86 5.49 12.42
N TYR A 99 -9.92 5.12 11.56
CA TYR A 99 -10.13 4.82 10.15
C TYR A 99 -10.14 3.32 9.85
N LYS A 100 -10.05 2.45 10.87
CA LYS A 100 -10.00 0.97 10.72
C LYS A 100 -11.12 0.39 9.86
N LYS A 101 -12.29 1.03 9.80
CA LYS A 101 -13.44 0.57 9.02
C LYS A 101 -13.29 0.79 7.52
N ILE A 102 -12.34 1.62 7.10
CA ILE A 102 -12.06 1.96 5.69
C ILE A 102 -10.61 1.64 5.30
N ILE A 103 -9.85 0.99 6.18
CA ILE A 103 -8.47 0.53 5.92
C ILE A 103 -8.47 -0.99 5.80
N GLY A 104 -8.02 -1.50 4.66
CA GLY A 104 -7.77 -2.92 4.42
C GLY A 104 -6.33 -3.29 4.72
N PHE A 105 -6.14 -4.42 5.38
CA PHE A 105 -4.80 -4.94 5.66
C PHE A 105 -4.74 -6.43 5.36
N VAL A 106 -3.98 -6.79 4.33
CA VAL A 106 -3.70 -8.18 3.96
C VAL A 106 -2.37 -8.57 4.62
N PRO A 107 -2.37 -9.44 5.64
CA PRO A 107 -1.14 -9.94 6.26
C PRO A 107 -0.39 -10.90 5.31
N GLN A 108 0.87 -11.18 5.66
CA GLN A 108 1.71 -12.15 4.93
C GLN A 108 1.07 -13.56 4.94
N ASP A 109 0.54 -13.98 6.10
CA ASP A 109 -0.18 -15.24 6.25
C ASP A 109 -1.58 -15.17 5.62
N ASP A 110 -1.99 -16.26 4.97
CA ASP A 110 -3.31 -16.36 4.34
C ASP A 110 -4.40 -16.72 5.35
N ILE A 111 -5.04 -15.70 5.91
CA ILE A 111 -6.13 -15.85 6.88
C ILE A 111 -7.46 -15.98 6.14
N VAL A 112 -7.88 -17.22 5.90
CA VAL A 112 -9.12 -17.56 5.19
C VAL A 112 -9.87 -18.70 5.89
N HIS A 113 -11.19 -18.75 5.78
CA HIS A 113 -11.97 -19.87 6.30
C HIS A 113 -11.91 -21.06 5.34
N GLY A 114 -11.12 -22.08 5.69
CA GLY A 114 -10.90 -23.26 4.85
C GLY A 114 -12.14 -24.14 4.62
N ASN A 115 -13.11 -24.10 5.53
CA ASN A 115 -14.35 -24.89 5.42
C ASN A 115 -15.43 -24.22 4.56
N LEU A 116 -15.20 -22.98 4.11
CA LEU A 116 -16.13 -22.25 3.26
C LEU A 116 -15.66 -22.26 1.81
N THR A 117 -16.59 -22.03 0.89
CA THR A 117 -16.26 -21.76 -0.50
C THR A 117 -15.59 -20.38 -0.65
N VAL A 118 -14.98 -20.14 -1.81
CA VAL A 118 -14.41 -18.83 -2.14
C VAL A 118 -15.46 -17.73 -2.05
N GLU A 119 -16.64 -17.96 -2.64
CA GLU A 119 -17.75 -17.01 -2.58
C GLU A 119 -18.22 -16.75 -1.15
N GLU A 120 -18.42 -17.80 -0.36
CA GLU A 120 -18.88 -17.69 1.03
C GLU A 120 -17.92 -16.87 1.89
N ASN A 121 -16.61 -17.03 1.71
CA ASN A 121 -15.60 -16.22 2.40
C ASN A 121 -15.78 -14.73 2.10
N LEU A 122 -15.86 -14.39 0.81
CA LEU A 122 -16.00 -13.01 0.35
C LEU A 122 -17.35 -12.42 0.77
N TRP A 123 -18.43 -13.18 0.61
CA TRP A 123 -19.78 -12.78 0.99
C TRP A 123 -19.87 -12.52 2.50
N PHE A 124 -19.30 -13.40 3.31
CA PHE A 124 -19.25 -13.24 4.76
C PHE A 124 -18.51 -11.97 5.17
N SER A 125 -17.32 -11.72 4.62
CA SER A 125 -16.56 -10.48 4.86
C SER A 125 -17.38 -9.24 4.46
N SER A 126 -18.03 -9.27 3.30
CA SER A 126 -18.89 -8.20 2.81
C SER A 126 -20.05 -7.91 3.77
N CYS A 127 -20.68 -8.95 4.33
CA CYS A 127 -21.77 -8.80 5.28
C CYS A 127 -21.32 -8.13 6.57
N CYS A 128 -20.13 -8.46 7.06
CA CYS A 128 -19.59 -7.95 8.31
C CYS A 128 -19.01 -6.53 8.21
N ARG A 129 -18.46 -6.15 7.06
CA ARG A 129 -17.63 -4.93 6.94
C ARG A 129 -18.22 -3.83 6.06
N LEU A 130 -19.16 -4.15 5.17
CA LEU A 130 -19.90 -3.12 4.44
C LEU A 130 -20.94 -2.45 5.35
N SER A 131 -21.41 -1.27 4.92
CA SER A 131 -22.43 -0.52 5.66
C SER A 131 -23.69 -1.36 5.90
N LYS A 132 -24.23 -1.30 7.13
CA LYS A 132 -25.44 -2.03 7.53
C LYS A 132 -26.65 -1.68 6.65
N GLY A 133 -26.76 -0.43 6.20
CA GLY A 133 -27.86 0.04 5.36
C GLY A 133 -27.71 -0.29 3.87
N MET A 134 -26.59 -0.88 3.45
CA MET A 134 -26.35 -1.19 2.05
C MET A 134 -27.27 -2.31 1.56
N SER A 135 -27.93 -2.10 0.42
CA SER A 135 -28.82 -3.09 -0.20
C SER A 135 -28.08 -4.37 -0.58
N ARG A 136 -28.80 -5.51 -0.56
CA ARG A 136 -28.23 -6.80 -0.96
C ARG A 136 -27.70 -6.77 -2.40
N SER A 137 -28.41 -6.11 -3.32
CA SER A 137 -27.99 -5.98 -4.72
C SER A 137 -26.65 -5.25 -4.86
N HIS A 138 -26.42 -4.18 -4.08
CA HIS A 138 -25.12 -3.50 -4.05
C HIS A 138 -24.01 -4.39 -3.50
N LYS A 139 -24.26 -5.14 -2.43
CA LYS A 139 -23.27 -6.10 -1.89
C LYS A 139 -22.90 -7.17 -2.91
N VAL A 140 -23.88 -7.73 -3.61
CA VAL A 140 -23.65 -8.72 -4.69
C VAL A 140 -22.81 -8.10 -5.80
N ARG A 141 -23.09 -6.86 -6.21
CA ARG A 141 -22.31 -6.18 -7.24
C ARG A 141 -20.84 -5.98 -6.85
N ILE A 142 -20.58 -5.63 -5.59
CA ILE A 142 -19.20 -5.51 -5.07
C ILE A 142 -18.52 -6.87 -5.09
N LEU A 143 -19.22 -7.92 -4.65
CA LEU A 143 -18.71 -9.30 -4.67
C LEU A 143 -18.33 -9.75 -6.09
N GLU A 144 -19.22 -9.57 -7.07
CA GLU A 144 -18.96 -9.95 -8.47
C GLU A 144 -17.74 -9.20 -9.04
N ARG A 145 -17.64 -7.89 -8.78
CA ARG A 145 -16.49 -7.08 -9.21
C ARG A 145 -15.18 -7.67 -8.69
N VAL A 146 -15.13 -8.01 -7.40
CA VAL A 146 -13.92 -8.55 -6.76
C VAL A 146 -13.57 -9.95 -7.28
N ILE A 147 -14.57 -10.83 -7.46
CA ILE A 147 -14.38 -12.17 -8.04
C ILE A 147 -13.81 -12.06 -9.46
N GLU A 148 -14.36 -11.16 -10.27
CA GLU A 148 -13.91 -10.95 -11.65
C GLU A 148 -12.50 -10.34 -11.69
N SER A 149 -12.24 -9.26 -10.94
CA SER A 149 -10.96 -8.56 -10.95
C SER A 149 -9.79 -9.45 -10.52
N LEU A 150 -10.04 -10.36 -9.58
CA LEU A 150 -9.02 -11.28 -9.06
C LEU A 150 -9.00 -12.61 -9.82
N GLY A 151 -9.84 -12.81 -10.85
CA GLY A 151 -9.91 -14.04 -11.64
C GLY A 151 -10.26 -15.26 -10.79
N LEU A 152 -11.26 -15.13 -9.91
CA LEU A 152 -11.73 -16.16 -8.98
C LEU A 152 -12.98 -16.90 -9.48
N LYS A 153 -13.49 -16.53 -10.67
CA LYS A 153 -14.76 -17.03 -11.22
C LYS A 153 -14.83 -18.57 -11.29
N GLU A 154 -13.78 -19.20 -11.82
CA GLU A 154 -13.74 -20.65 -12.02
C GLU A 154 -13.70 -21.45 -10.70
N ILE A 155 -13.21 -20.83 -9.61
CA ILE A 155 -13.08 -21.47 -8.29
C ILE A 155 -14.08 -20.96 -7.26
N ARG A 156 -15.07 -20.18 -7.71
CA ARG A 156 -16.05 -19.49 -6.87
C ARG A 156 -16.74 -20.42 -5.86
N ASN A 157 -17.16 -21.59 -6.34
CA ASN A 157 -17.88 -22.60 -5.56
C ASN A 157 -16.96 -23.67 -4.96
N SER A 158 -15.65 -23.56 -5.16
CA SER A 158 -14.68 -24.50 -4.60
C SER A 158 -14.42 -24.19 -3.14
N LEU A 159 -14.31 -25.23 -2.31
CA LEU A 159 -13.86 -25.09 -0.93
C LEU A 159 -12.42 -24.57 -0.90
N VAL A 160 -12.17 -23.59 -0.02
CA VAL A 160 -10.82 -23.04 0.15
C VAL A 160 -9.86 -24.12 0.67
N GLY A 161 -10.34 -25.01 1.54
CA GLY A 161 -9.59 -26.13 2.10
C GLY A 161 -8.81 -25.76 3.36
N THR A 162 -8.68 -26.74 4.24
CA THR A 162 -7.90 -26.70 5.49
C THR A 162 -6.57 -27.42 5.31
N VAL A 163 -5.75 -27.46 6.37
CA VAL A 163 -4.51 -28.27 6.39
C VAL A 163 -4.82 -29.76 6.19
N GLU A 164 -5.96 -30.22 6.71
CA GLU A 164 -6.40 -31.62 6.63
C GLU A 164 -7.12 -31.95 5.32
N LYS A 165 -7.88 -30.99 4.78
CA LYS A 165 -8.68 -31.16 3.56
C LYS A 165 -8.19 -30.22 2.47
N ARG A 166 -7.53 -30.80 1.47
CA ARG A 166 -7.06 -30.05 0.30
C ARG A 166 -8.23 -29.32 -0.39
N GLY A 167 -8.00 -28.05 -0.71
CA GLY A 167 -8.91 -27.21 -1.49
C GLY A 167 -8.19 -26.53 -2.64
N ILE A 168 -8.40 -25.23 -2.79
CA ILE A 168 -7.76 -24.39 -3.82
C ILE A 168 -6.23 -24.31 -3.67
N SER A 169 -5.53 -23.89 -4.72
CA SER A 169 -4.07 -23.70 -4.69
C SER A 169 -3.64 -22.55 -3.77
N GLY A 170 -2.37 -22.53 -3.36
CA GLY A 170 -1.82 -21.45 -2.53
C GLY A 170 -1.98 -20.07 -3.17
N GLY A 171 -1.70 -19.95 -4.47
CA GLY A 171 -1.88 -18.68 -5.17
C GLY A 171 -3.33 -18.26 -5.36
N GLN A 172 -4.26 -19.22 -5.48
CA GLN A 172 -5.69 -18.93 -5.45
C GLN A 172 -6.09 -18.45 -4.04
N ARG A 173 -5.61 -19.11 -2.98
CA ARG A 173 -5.83 -18.73 -1.58
C ARG A 173 -5.37 -17.30 -1.29
N LYS A 174 -4.17 -16.93 -1.76
CA LYS A 174 -3.63 -15.57 -1.65
C LYS A 174 -4.54 -14.53 -2.28
N ARG A 175 -5.06 -14.80 -3.48
CA ARG A 175 -6.04 -13.93 -4.15
C ARG A 175 -7.36 -13.84 -3.38
N VAL A 176 -7.84 -14.94 -2.79
CA VAL A 176 -9.03 -14.90 -1.91
C VAL A 176 -8.79 -14.03 -0.68
N ASN A 177 -7.62 -14.14 -0.04
CA ASN A 177 -7.22 -13.33 1.11
C ASN A 177 -7.21 -11.82 0.76
N VAL A 178 -6.66 -11.45 -0.40
CA VAL A 178 -6.76 -10.07 -0.91
C VAL A 178 -8.22 -9.66 -1.16
N GLY A 179 -9.01 -10.55 -1.77
CA GLY A 179 -10.43 -10.32 -2.04
C GLY A 179 -11.24 -10.02 -0.78
N ILE A 180 -10.96 -10.70 0.34
CA ILE A 180 -11.62 -10.48 1.64
C ILE A 180 -11.46 -9.05 2.13
N GLU A 181 -10.31 -8.42 1.87
CA GLU A 181 -10.07 -7.01 2.18
C GLU A 181 -10.66 -6.07 1.11
N MET A 182 -10.65 -6.44 -0.16
CA MET A 182 -11.20 -5.63 -1.25
C MET A 182 -12.73 -5.50 -1.20
N VAL A 183 -13.47 -6.55 -0.78
CA VAL A 183 -14.94 -6.52 -0.73
C VAL A 183 -15.50 -5.52 0.27
N MET A 184 -14.71 -5.03 1.22
CA MET A 184 -15.15 -4.00 2.14
C MET A 184 -14.98 -2.57 1.61
N GLU A 185 -14.56 -2.41 0.35
CA GLU A 185 -14.31 -1.13 -0.32
C GLU A 185 -13.43 -0.20 0.52
N PRO A 186 -12.14 -0.56 0.70
CA PRO A 186 -11.18 0.27 1.43
C PRO A 186 -10.88 1.57 0.69
N SER A 187 -10.50 2.58 1.46
CA SER A 187 -9.86 3.83 0.99
C SER A 187 -8.34 3.74 1.02
N LEU A 188 -7.80 2.92 1.91
CA LEU A 188 -6.39 2.54 1.98
C LEU A 188 -6.30 1.03 2.05
N LEU A 189 -5.56 0.43 1.13
CA LEU A 189 -5.31 -1.01 1.09
C LEU A 189 -3.81 -1.26 1.27
N ILE A 190 -3.45 -1.87 2.39
CA ILE A 190 -2.07 -2.25 2.69
C ILE A 190 -1.93 -3.76 2.56
N LEU A 191 -0.91 -4.21 1.84
CA LEU A 191 -0.64 -5.61 1.59
C LEU A 191 0.79 -5.98 1.99
N ASP A 192 0.95 -7.01 2.80
CA ASP A 192 2.25 -7.56 3.15
C ASP A 192 2.54 -8.80 2.29
N GLU A 193 3.48 -8.66 1.36
CA GLU A 193 3.91 -9.72 0.43
C GLU A 193 2.75 -10.42 -0.33
N PRO A 194 1.90 -9.67 -1.06
CA PRO A 194 0.73 -10.26 -1.70
C PRO A 194 1.06 -11.10 -2.94
N THR A 195 2.27 -10.99 -3.47
CA THR A 195 2.75 -11.74 -4.65
C THR A 195 3.58 -12.96 -4.31
N THR A 196 3.94 -13.16 -3.03
CA THR A 196 4.72 -14.33 -2.61
C THR A 196 3.91 -15.61 -2.83
N GLY A 197 4.53 -16.60 -3.48
CA GLY A 197 3.88 -17.86 -3.83
C GLY A 197 2.95 -17.81 -5.05
N LEU A 198 2.90 -16.67 -5.77
CA LEU A 198 2.24 -16.56 -7.06
C LEU A 198 3.22 -16.79 -8.21
N ASP A 199 2.71 -17.36 -9.31
CA ASP A 199 3.40 -17.33 -10.58
C ASP A 199 3.32 -15.92 -11.21
N SER A 200 4.09 -15.69 -12.28
CA SER A 200 4.17 -14.38 -12.93
C SER A 200 2.83 -13.90 -13.47
N ALA A 201 2.01 -14.78 -14.05
CA ALA A 201 0.73 -14.40 -14.62
C ALA A 201 -0.27 -14.03 -13.52
N SER A 202 -0.36 -14.82 -12.44
CA SER A 202 -1.20 -14.49 -11.30
C SER A 202 -0.77 -13.20 -10.59
N SER A 203 0.54 -12.94 -10.48
CA SER A 203 1.06 -11.70 -9.89
C SER A 203 0.67 -10.47 -10.71
N GLN A 204 0.77 -10.56 -12.03
CA GLN A 204 0.34 -9.48 -12.93
C GLN A 204 -1.17 -9.24 -12.85
N LEU A 205 -1.98 -10.30 -12.82
CA LEU A 205 -3.43 -10.19 -12.67
C LEU A 205 -3.80 -9.48 -11.36
N LEU A 206 -3.18 -9.89 -10.25
CA LEU A 206 -3.37 -9.26 -8.95
C LEU A 206 -3.00 -7.77 -8.98
N LEU A 207 -1.83 -7.43 -9.53
CA LEU A 207 -1.40 -6.03 -9.59
C LEU A 207 -2.29 -5.18 -10.51
N ARG A 208 -2.82 -5.75 -11.60
CA ARG A 208 -3.84 -5.08 -12.43
C ARG A 208 -5.11 -4.78 -11.64
N ALA A 209 -5.58 -5.72 -10.82
CA ALA A 209 -6.73 -5.50 -9.95
C ALA A 209 -6.45 -4.37 -8.93
N LEU A 210 -5.28 -4.38 -8.30
CA LEU A 210 -4.86 -3.32 -7.37
C LEU A 210 -4.75 -1.95 -8.05
N ARG A 211 -4.21 -1.88 -9.27
CA ARG A 211 -4.17 -0.66 -10.07
C ARG A 211 -5.58 -0.15 -10.41
N HIS A 212 -6.50 -1.06 -10.75
CA HIS A 212 -7.88 -0.68 -11.00
C HIS A 212 -8.53 -0.05 -9.76
N GLU A 213 -8.32 -0.62 -8.57
CA GLU A 213 -8.79 -0.03 -7.32
C GLU A 213 -8.13 1.33 -7.04
N ALA A 214 -6.83 1.48 -7.33
CA ALA A 214 -6.14 2.75 -7.21
C ALA A 214 -6.77 3.83 -8.11
N LEU A 215 -7.09 3.52 -9.37
CA LEU A 215 -7.77 4.45 -10.28
C LEU A 215 -9.14 4.93 -9.77
N GLU A 216 -9.81 4.14 -8.92
CA GLU A 216 -11.06 4.51 -8.25
C GLU A 216 -10.83 5.37 -6.98
N GLY A 217 -9.59 5.82 -6.73
CA GLY A 217 -9.21 6.70 -5.63
C GLY A 217 -8.65 5.99 -4.39
N VAL A 218 -8.43 4.67 -4.45
CA VAL A 218 -7.83 3.92 -3.33
C VAL A 218 -6.34 4.25 -3.24
N ASN A 219 -5.83 4.41 -2.01
CA ASN A 219 -4.40 4.42 -1.74
C ASN A 219 -3.94 2.97 -1.56
N VAL A 220 -3.09 2.45 -2.45
CA VAL A 220 -2.64 1.06 -2.37
C VAL A 220 -1.16 1.02 -2.04
N CYS A 221 -0.79 0.21 -1.05
CA CYS A 221 0.58 0.07 -0.62
C CYS A 221 0.91 -1.40 -0.41
N ALA A 222 1.94 -1.91 -1.09
CA ALA A 222 2.30 -3.32 -1.05
C ALA A 222 3.78 -3.51 -0.73
N VAL A 223 4.09 -4.35 0.25
CA VAL A 223 5.43 -4.91 0.42
C VAL A 223 5.63 -5.99 -0.63
N VAL A 224 6.68 -5.87 -1.44
CA VAL A 224 6.96 -6.80 -2.54
C VAL A 224 8.39 -7.31 -2.42
N HIS A 225 8.56 -8.62 -2.61
CA HIS A 225 9.86 -9.27 -2.57
C HIS A 225 10.28 -9.67 -4.00
N GLN A 226 11.40 -9.12 -4.48
CA GLN A 226 12.02 -9.46 -5.77
C GLN A 226 11.03 -9.53 -6.95
N PRO A 227 10.37 -8.40 -7.33
CA PRO A 227 9.49 -8.40 -8.48
C PRO A 227 10.27 -8.58 -9.79
N SER A 228 9.62 -9.12 -10.83
CA SER A 228 10.17 -8.98 -12.18
C SER A 228 10.16 -7.52 -12.63
N TYR A 229 11.04 -7.15 -13.56
CA TYR A 229 11.10 -5.80 -14.14
C TYR A 229 9.74 -5.29 -14.63
N THR A 230 8.99 -6.16 -15.33
CA THR A 230 7.63 -5.84 -15.80
C THR A 230 6.69 -5.51 -14.65
N LEU A 231 6.77 -6.26 -13.54
CA LEU A 231 5.91 -6.05 -12.38
C LEU A 231 6.32 -4.80 -11.60
N PHE A 232 7.63 -4.52 -11.50
CA PHE A 232 8.14 -3.29 -10.87
C PHE A 232 7.61 -2.03 -11.58
N ASN A 233 7.64 -2.01 -12.92
CA ASN A 233 7.16 -0.88 -13.72
C ASN A 233 5.64 -0.68 -13.70
N MET A 234 4.88 -1.57 -13.06
CA MET A 234 3.45 -1.41 -12.85
C MET A 234 3.11 -0.66 -11.55
N PHE A 235 4.08 -0.31 -10.72
CA PHE A 235 3.87 0.54 -9.55
C PHE A 235 4.04 2.01 -9.93
N ASP A 236 3.41 2.91 -9.17
CA ASP A 236 3.51 4.35 -9.41
C ASP A 236 4.61 4.97 -8.53
N ASP A 237 4.71 4.52 -7.28
CA ASP A 237 5.73 4.95 -6.31
C ASP A 237 6.56 3.78 -5.78
N PHE A 238 7.75 4.11 -5.30
CA PHE A 238 8.70 3.19 -4.71
C PHE A 238 9.24 3.74 -3.39
N VAL A 239 9.16 2.91 -2.35
CA VAL A 239 9.80 3.11 -1.05
C VAL A 239 10.87 2.03 -0.89
N LEU A 240 12.14 2.45 -0.90
CA LEU A 240 13.27 1.58 -0.64
C LEU A 240 13.73 1.74 0.80
N LEU A 241 13.55 0.68 1.60
CA LEU A 241 14.01 0.61 2.98
C LEU A 241 15.41 -0.02 3.05
N ALA A 242 16.29 0.61 3.84
CA ALA A 242 17.59 0.08 4.21
C ALA A 242 17.56 -0.56 5.60
N ARG A 243 18.63 -1.29 5.93
CA ARG A 243 18.82 -1.86 7.28
C ARG A 243 18.77 -0.75 8.33
N GLY A 244 18.16 -1.06 9.48
CA GLY A 244 17.90 -0.07 10.54
C GLY A 244 16.55 0.66 10.38
N GLY A 245 15.78 0.35 9.34
CA GLY A 245 14.45 0.94 9.15
C GLY A 245 14.53 2.41 8.73
N LEU A 246 15.50 2.72 7.86
CA LEU A 246 15.72 4.01 7.26
C LEU A 246 15.25 3.97 5.79
N ILE A 247 14.82 5.09 5.23
CA ILE A 247 14.47 5.21 3.81
C ILE A 247 15.72 5.58 3.01
N ALA A 248 16.05 4.80 1.99
CA ALA A 248 17.10 5.11 1.01
C ALA A 248 16.55 5.83 -0.24
N TYR A 249 15.26 5.66 -0.54
CA TYR A 249 14.56 6.35 -1.61
C TYR A 249 13.04 6.32 -1.35
N HIS A 250 12.36 7.42 -1.66
CA HIS A 250 10.91 7.46 -1.69
C HIS A 250 10.40 8.41 -2.76
N GLY A 251 9.75 7.89 -3.79
CA GLY A 251 9.20 8.72 -4.86
C GLY A 251 8.72 7.91 -6.06
N PRO A 252 8.43 8.58 -7.18
CA PRO A 252 7.96 7.94 -8.39
C PRO A 252 8.99 6.98 -9.00
N ILE A 253 8.55 5.83 -9.51
CA ILE A 253 9.48 4.83 -10.03
C ILE A 253 10.32 5.32 -11.20
N TYR A 254 9.80 6.18 -12.07
CA TYR A 254 10.55 6.70 -13.20
C TYR A 254 11.73 7.63 -12.80
N GLU A 255 11.78 8.10 -11.54
CA GLU A 255 12.86 8.94 -11.02
C GLU A 255 13.95 8.15 -10.28
N VAL A 256 13.71 6.88 -9.92
CA VAL A 256 14.60 6.10 -9.05
C VAL A 256 16.00 5.97 -9.66
N GLU A 257 16.09 5.59 -10.93
CA GLU A 257 17.36 5.42 -11.63
C GLU A 257 18.10 6.75 -11.78
N THR A 258 17.37 7.83 -12.08
CA THR A 258 17.94 9.19 -12.19
C THR A 258 18.54 9.65 -10.86
N TYR A 259 17.84 9.42 -9.75
CA TYR A 259 18.32 9.74 -8.41
C TYR A 259 19.62 8.97 -8.09
N PHE A 260 19.62 7.64 -8.23
CA PHE A 260 20.80 6.82 -7.94
C PHE A 260 21.96 7.10 -8.91
N ALA A 261 21.69 7.39 -10.18
CA ALA A 261 22.70 7.81 -11.15
C ALA A 261 23.37 9.14 -10.73
N GLY A 262 22.62 10.05 -10.11
CA GLY A 262 23.13 11.26 -9.47
C GLY A 262 24.17 10.98 -8.37
N LEU A 263 24.05 9.85 -7.69
CA LEU A 263 25.00 9.36 -6.67
C LEU A 263 26.21 8.62 -7.25
N GLY A 264 26.24 8.40 -8.57
CA GLY A 264 27.22 7.56 -9.25
C GLY A 264 26.83 6.09 -9.34
N ILE A 265 25.62 5.71 -8.93
CA ILE A 265 25.10 4.35 -9.02
C ILE A 265 24.31 4.22 -10.32
N LYS A 266 24.91 3.59 -11.33
CA LYS A 266 24.23 3.26 -12.59
C LYS A 266 23.88 1.78 -12.60
N VAL A 267 22.62 1.48 -12.86
CA VAL A 267 22.17 0.09 -13.04
C VAL A 267 22.80 -0.44 -14.34
N PRO A 268 23.50 -1.60 -14.31
CA PRO A 268 24.03 -2.23 -15.52
C PRO A 268 22.94 -2.64 -16.49
N ASP A 269 23.29 -2.73 -17.77
CA ASP A 269 22.38 -3.27 -18.78
C ASP A 269 21.99 -4.71 -18.41
N ARG A 270 20.69 -5.02 -18.53
CA ARG A 270 20.09 -6.34 -18.25
C ARG A 270 20.02 -6.74 -16.77
N GLU A 271 20.30 -5.83 -15.85
CA GLU A 271 19.98 -6.03 -14.43
C GLU A 271 18.63 -5.43 -14.09
N ASN A 272 17.94 -6.05 -13.12
CA ASN A 272 16.66 -5.54 -12.63
C ASN A 272 16.93 -4.43 -11.60
N PRO A 273 16.50 -3.17 -11.84
CA PRO A 273 16.80 -2.05 -10.95
C PRO A 273 16.47 -2.27 -9.47
N PRO A 274 15.28 -2.75 -9.07
CA PRO A 274 14.98 -2.94 -7.65
C PRO A 274 15.92 -3.95 -6.98
N ASP A 275 16.27 -5.03 -7.66
CA ASP A 275 17.20 -6.04 -7.13
C ASP A 275 18.60 -5.46 -6.99
N TYR A 276 19.07 -4.70 -8.00
CA TYR A 276 20.36 -4.03 -7.96
C TYR A 276 20.50 -3.05 -6.78
N PHE A 277 19.48 -2.23 -6.52
CA PHE A 277 19.49 -1.31 -5.39
C PHE A 277 19.49 -2.05 -4.04
N ILE A 278 18.76 -3.17 -3.95
CA ILE A 278 18.75 -4.01 -2.75
C ILE A 278 20.14 -4.65 -2.54
N ASP A 279 20.76 -5.19 -3.59
CA ASP A 279 22.08 -5.82 -3.53
C ASP A 279 23.18 -4.83 -3.10
N ILE A 280 23.07 -3.57 -3.53
CA ILE A 280 23.93 -2.48 -3.05
C ILE A 280 23.73 -2.23 -1.56
N LEU A 281 22.48 -2.17 -1.08
CA LEU A 281 22.17 -1.98 0.34
C LEU A 281 22.61 -3.17 1.21
N GLU A 282 22.65 -4.38 0.64
CA GLU A 282 23.17 -5.57 1.31
C GLU A 282 24.71 -5.67 1.26
N GLY A 283 25.36 -4.85 0.43
CA GLY A 283 26.81 -4.87 0.22
C GLY A 283 27.29 -6.05 -0.64
N ILE A 284 26.38 -6.70 -1.36
CA ILE A 284 26.68 -7.80 -2.29
C ILE A 284 27.38 -7.21 -3.53
N VAL A 285 26.82 -6.14 -4.08
CA VAL A 285 27.40 -5.40 -5.20
C VAL A 285 28.27 -4.26 -4.67
N LYS A 286 29.54 -4.24 -5.10
CA LYS A 286 30.44 -3.12 -4.84
C LYS A 286 30.29 -2.08 -5.95
N THR A 287 29.77 -0.91 -5.59
CA THR A 287 29.65 0.23 -6.50
C THR A 287 30.66 1.32 -6.13
N LYS A 288 31.26 1.95 -7.15
CA LYS A 288 32.11 3.13 -6.98
C LYS A 288 31.22 4.35 -6.87
N MET A 289 30.79 4.65 -5.65
CA MET A 289 30.10 5.90 -5.37
C MET A 289 31.08 7.08 -5.44
N ARG A 290 30.56 8.30 -5.63
CA ARG A 290 31.40 9.50 -5.59
C ARG A 290 31.97 9.68 -4.17
N GLY A 291 33.26 10.01 -4.07
CA GLY A 291 33.94 10.26 -2.79
C GLY A 291 34.11 9.02 -1.89
N ASN A 292 34.21 9.24 -0.58
CA ASN A 292 34.35 8.16 0.44
C ASN A 292 33.00 7.53 0.85
N VAL A 293 31.99 7.61 -0.01
CA VAL A 293 30.64 7.14 0.32
C VAL A 293 30.54 5.63 0.17
N THR A 294 30.03 5.00 1.22
CA THR A 294 29.61 3.59 1.20
C THR A 294 28.08 3.49 1.05
N PRO A 295 27.55 2.34 0.60
CA PRO A 295 26.09 2.10 0.54
C PRO A 295 25.34 2.33 1.86
N LYS A 296 26.03 2.25 3.01
CA LYS A 296 25.44 2.53 4.33
C LYS A 296 24.97 3.97 4.49
N HIS A 297 25.53 4.89 3.72
CA HIS A 297 25.18 6.31 3.78
C HIS A 297 24.01 6.68 2.85
N LEU A 298 23.49 5.75 2.02
CA LEU A 298 22.39 6.03 1.11
C LEU A 298 21.15 6.62 1.81
N PRO A 299 20.72 6.12 3.00
CA PRO A 299 19.60 6.73 3.70
C PRO A 299 19.89 8.14 4.22
N LEU A 300 21.13 8.40 4.61
CA LEU A 300 21.54 9.73 5.05
C LEU A 300 21.54 10.72 3.88
N LEU A 301 22.05 10.31 2.72
CA LEU A 301 21.98 11.10 1.49
C LEU A 301 20.53 11.41 1.08
N TRP A 302 19.62 10.46 1.25
CA TRP A 302 18.20 10.67 1.01
C TRP A 302 17.60 11.73 1.95
N MET A 303 17.94 11.67 3.25
CA MET A 303 17.51 12.70 4.22
C MET A 303 18.00 14.09 3.81
N LEU A 304 19.28 14.21 3.47
CA LEU A 304 19.89 15.48 3.03
C LEU A 304 19.27 16.00 1.73
N HIS A 305 19.05 15.12 0.75
CA HIS A 305 18.43 15.47 -0.53
C HIS A 305 17.05 16.12 -0.35
N ASN A 306 16.29 15.70 0.66
CA ASN A 306 14.94 16.21 0.93
C ASN A 306 14.89 17.26 2.05
N GLY A 307 16.04 17.66 2.61
CA GLY A 307 16.10 18.60 3.74
C GLY A 307 15.49 18.08 5.04
N TYR A 308 15.48 16.76 5.25
CA TYR A 308 14.98 16.14 6.47
C TYR A 308 15.99 16.23 7.61
N GLU A 309 15.48 16.32 8.84
CA GLU A 309 16.31 16.31 10.05
C GLU A 309 17.07 14.99 10.19
N VAL A 310 18.39 15.10 10.42
CA VAL A 310 19.27 13.96 10.63
C VAL A 310 19.39 13.66 12.13
N PRO A 311 19.08 12.44 12.58
CA PRO A 311 19.24 12.03 13.98
C PRO A 311 20.68 12.18 14.49
N ASP A 312 20.84 12.55 15.77
CA ASP A 312 22.16 12.74 16.40
C ASP A 312 23.08 11.52 16.29
N ASP A 313 22.53 10.31 16.31
CA ASP A 313 23.31 9.07 16.17
C ASP A 313 23.86 8.83 14.76
N LEU A 314 23.31 9.51 13.74
CA LEU A 314 23.77 9.45 12.36
C LEU A 314 24.62 10.67 11.96
N GLN A 315 24.70 11.71 12.81
CA GLN A 315 25.52 12.89 12.53
C GLN A 315 27.02 12.57 12.45
N LYS A 316 27.51 11.56 13.19
CA LYS A 316 28.91 11.11 13.09
C LYS A 316 29.24 10.53 11.71
N ASP A 317 28.28 9.89 11.06
CA ASP A 317 28.45 9.39 9.70
C ASP A 317 28.46 10.54 8.68
N LEU A 318 27.87 11.69 9.02
CA LEU A 318 27.85 12.89 8.19
C LEU A 318 29.24 13.55 8.09
N GLU A 319 30.01 13.58 9.17
CA GLU A 319 31.39 14.10 9.18
C GLU A 319 32.29 13.35 8.17
N ASN A 320 32.04 12.05 7.97
CA ASN A 320 32.75 11.24 6.97
C ASN A 320 32.33 11.56 5.51
N ILE A 321 31.20 12.25 5.32
CA ILE A 321 30.59 12.56 4.01
C ILE A 321 30.85 14.01 3.59
N ASP A 322 31.36 14.90 4.46
CA ASP A 322 31.43 16.36 4.25
C ASP A 322 32.09 16.81 2.92
N THR A 323 32.87 15.96 2.24
CA THR A 323 33.33 16.21 0.85
C THR A 323 32.22 16.27 -0.21
N ILE A 324 30.98 15.87 0.12
CA ILE A 324 29.83 15.83 -0.80
C ILE A 324 28.78 16.90 -0.48
N ARG A 325 28.80 17.47 0.72
CA ARG A 325 27.92 18.60 1.08
C ARG A 325 28.09 19.77 0.13
N GLU A 326 29.31 20.03 -0.34
CA GLU A 326 29.62 21.05 -1.36
C GLU A 326 29.02 20.75 -2.74
N LEU A 327 28.71 19.50 -3.08
CA LEU A 327 28.08 19.14 -4.37
C LEU A 327 26.56 19.26 -4.34
N TYR A 328 25.93 19.07 -3.17
CA TYR A 328 24.48 19.17 -3.02
C TYR A 328 23.98 20.60 -2.90
N THR A 329 24.72 21.47 -2.20
CA THR A 329 24.39 22.90 -2.12
C THR A 329 24.42 23.60 -3.49
N VAL A 330 25.26 23.13 -4.44
CA VAL A 330 25.31 23.69 -5.80
C VAL A 330 24.11 23.25 -6.66
N ARG A 331 23.54 22.06 -6.42
CA ARG A 331 22.36 21.56 -7.17
C ARG A 331 21.04 22.18 -6.70
N SER A 332 20.89 22.47 -5.40
CA SER A 332 19.68 23.13 -4.89
C SER A 332 19.53 24.56 -5.44
N ILE A 333 20.63 25.27 -5.68
CA ILE A 333 20.61 26.64 -6.25
C ILE A 333 20.20 26.65 -7.73
N SER A 334 20.40 25.54 -8.46
CA SER A 334 20.05 25.46 -9.90
C SER A 334 18.62 24.99 -10.18
N SER A 335 17.92 24.44 -9.19
CA SER A 335 16.51 24.01 -9.31
C SER A 335 15.48 25.04 -8.84
N GLU A 336 15.89 26.16 -8.22
CA GLU A 336 14.97 27.19 -7.71
C GLU A 336 14.41 28.13 -8.79
N GLN A 337 14.76 27.96 -10.07
CA GLN A 337 14.27 28.85 -11.16
C GLN A 337 13.02 28.37 -11.91
N SER A 338 12.30 27.35 -11.43
CA SER A 338 11.05 26.93 -12.08
C SER A 338 9.95 26.56 -11.09
N SER A 339 9.37 27.59 -10.45
CA SER A 339 8.05 27.46 -9.84
C SER A 339 7.36 28.82 -9.79
N GLU A 340 6.54 29.12 -10.81
CA GLU A 340 5.52 30.16 -10.75
C GLU A 340 4.15 29.50 -10.54
N GLU A 341 3.53 29.92 -9.43
CA GLU A 341 2.11 30.10 -9.11
C GLU A 341 1.04 29.25 -9.83
N GLN A 342 0.30 28.45 -9.04
CA GLN A 342 -1.11 28.19 -9.33
C GLN A 342 -1.98 28.51 -8.11
N SER A 343 -2.87 29.47 -8.35
CA SER A 343 -3.89 30.03 -7.48
C SER A 343 -4.90 28.99 -6.98
N GLU A 344 -5.20 29.08 -5.69
CA GLU A 344 -6.24 28.36 -4.98
C GLU A 344 -7.62 28.55 -5.62
N ASN A 345 -8.34 27.45 -5.84
CA ASN A 345 -9.74 27.45 -6.24
C ASN A 345 -10.56 26.82 -5.10
N THR A 346 -10.94 27.67 -4.13
CA THR A 346 -11.54 27.31 -2.83
C THR A 346 -12.99 26.81 -2.89
N ASP A 347 -13.64 26.81 -4.05
CA ASP A 347 -15.08 26.49 -4.16
C ASP A 347 -15.41 25.00 -4.41
N SER A 348 -14.39 24.15 -4.67
CA SER A 348 -14.59 22.70 -4.86
C SER A 348 -14.39 21.86 -3.59
N VAL A 349 -13.77 22.46 -2.56
CA VAL A 349 -13.41 21.79 -1.30
C VAL A 349 -14.64 21.57 -0.40
N HIS A 350 -15.59 22.51 -0.41
CA HIS A 350 -16.76 22.43 0.46
C HIS A 350 -17.80 21.37 0.07
N ARG A 351 -17.89 20.98 -1.21
CA ARG A 351 -18.83 19.90 -1.64
C ARG A 351 -18.27 18.49 -1.45
N ASN A 352 -16.94 18.32 -1.47
CA ASN A 352 -16.30 17.02 -1.22
C ASN A 352 -16.29 16.67 0.29
N LEU A 353 -16.21 17.68 1.17
CA LEU A 353 -16.20 17.47 2.62
C LEU A 353 -17.50 16.84 3.16
N SER A 354 -18.65 17.17 2.57
CA SER A 354 -19.96 16.67 3.04
C SER A 354 -20.18 15.19 2.73
N GLN A 355 -19.65 14.66 1.62
CA GLN A 355 -19.72 13.22 1.30
C GLN A 355 -18.62 12.40 1.99
N SER A 356 -17.43 12.98 2.23
CA SER A 356 -16.34 12.29 2.94
C SER A 356 -16.67 11.94 4.39
N ASN A 357 -17.58 12.69 5.04
CA ASN A 357 -18.03 12.41 6.40
C ASN A 357 -18.87 11.12 6.51
N GLU A 358 -19.67 10.75 5.50
CA GLU A 358 -20.52 9.55 5.58
C GLU A 358 -19.73 8.24 5.65
N LEU A 359 -18.54 8.20 5.04
CA LEU A 359 -17.71 6.99 5.00
C LEU A 359 -16.73 6.88 6.19
N LEU A 360 -16.39 8.01 6.85
CA LEU A 360 -15.81 8.01 8.20
C LEU A 360 -16.82 7.50 9.24
N GLU A 361 -18.10 7.83 9.05
CA GLU A 361 -19.20 7.37 9.87
C GLU A 361 -19.76 5.99 9.47
N ARG A 362 -19.01 5.20 8.67
CA ARG A 362 -19.45 3.86 8.23
C ARG A 362 -19.95 3.04 9.43
N LYS A 363 -21.26 2.77 9.46
CA LYS A 363 -21.91 1.92 10.47
C LYS A 363 -21.88 0.47 9.98
N THR A 364 -20.89 -0.28 10.45
CA THR A 364 -20.81 -1.73 10.24
C THR A 364 -21.80 -2.46 11.16
N PRO A 365 -22.28 -3.65 10.79
CA PRO A 365 -23.07 -4.49 11.69
C PRO A 365 -22.34 -4.74 13.01
N GLY A 366 -23.08 -4.75 14.13
CA GLY A 366 -22.52 -5.06 15.45
C GLY A 366 -22.22 -6.55 15.62
N VAL A 367 -21.52 -6.90 16.69
CA VAL A 367 -21.03 -8.27 16.96
C VAL A 367 -22.13 -9.33 16.87
N PHE A 368 -23.31 -9.07 17.45
CA PHE A 368 -24.44 -10.01 17.39
C PHE A 368 -24.95 -10.25 15.96
N ALA A 369 -25.00 -9.21 15.13
CA ALA A 369 -25.42 -9.36 13.73
C ALA A 369 -24.37 -10.13 12.92
N GLN A 370 -23.08 -9.87 13.17
CA GLN A 370 -21.98 -10.62 12.55
C GLN A 370 -21.99 -12.10 12.97
N TYR A 371 -22.30 -12.39 14.23
CA TYR A 371 -22.49 -13.75 14.72
C TYR A 371 -23.67 -14.45 14.04
N GLY A 372 -24.77 -13.72 13.78
CA GLY A 372 -25.89 -14.23 12.97
C GLY A 372 -25.47 -14.64 11.56
N TYR A 373 -24.59 -13.88 10.90
CA TYR A 373 -24.03 -14.27 9.59
C TYR A 373 -23.07 -15.46 9.66
N TYR A 374 -22.49 -15.73 10.83
CA TYR A 374 -21.67 -16.91 11.06
C TYR A 374 -22.53 -18.17 11.28
N LEU A 375 -23.66 -18.04 11.98
CA LEU A 375 -24.57 -19.16 12.28
C LEU A 375 -25.54 -19.49 11.15
N GLY A 376 -25.98 -18.51 10.36
CA GLY A 376 -26.89 -18.70 9.24
C GLY A 376 -26.24 -19.32 7.99
N ARG A 377 -25.16 -20.09 8.20
CA ARG A 377 -24.40 -20.80 7.16
C ARG A 377 -24.91 -22.21 6.99
#